data_AF-A0A2P8W6C1-F1
#
_entry.id   AF-A0A2P8W6C1-F1
#
_cell.length_a   1.000
_cell.length_b   1.000
_cell.length_c   1.000
_cell.angle_alpha   90.00
_cell.angle_beta   90.00
_cell.angle_gamma   90.00
#
_symmetry.space_group_name_H-M   'P 1'
#
loop_
_entity.id
_entity.type
_entity.pdbx_description
1 polymer ?
#
loop_
_entity_poly.entity_id
_entity_poly.type
_entity_poly.pdbx_seq_one_letter_code
_entity_poly.pdbx_strand_id
1 'polypeptide(L)'
;MLPKEDLLKPVENREALTRILDLAEQAIRTWEVVSSDFLSPPELMEAQAMFQKLTDVHIVTGGGYPQAERQRLAIARAELPLESDQIPLALLDVAGNFLFDSATHRDFLGSILGTGIVRDKVG
;
A
#
# COMPACT_ATOMS: atom_id res chain seq x y z
N MET A 1 7.33 -7.30 20.63
CA MET A 1 7.72 -7.52 19.21
C MET A 1 6.68 -8.43 18.60
N LEU A 2 6.34 -8.22 17.33
CA LEU A 2 5.29 -8.99 16.66
C LEU A 2 5.78 -10.42 16.36
N PRO A 3 4.92 -11.45 16.42
CA PRO A 3 5.32 -12.84 16.14
C PRO A 3 5.46 -13.09 14.63
N LYS A 4 6.48 -12.48 13.99
CA LYS A 4 6.64 -12.46 12.53
C LYS A 4 6.69 -13.86 11.91
N GLU A 5 7.42 -14.79 12.51
CA GLU A 5 7.58 -16.14 11.94
C GLU A 5 6.25 -16.89 11.80
N ASP A 6 5.39 -16.81 12.81
CA ASP A 6 4.09 -17.49 12.79
C ASP A 6 3.09 -16.81 11.84
N LEU A 7 3.16 -15.49 11.73
CA LEU A 7 2.32 -14.71 10.82
C LEU A 7 2.73 -14.92 9.36
N LEU A 8 4.02 -15.14 9.08
CA LEU A 8 4.53 -15.32 7.72
C LEU A 8 4.44 -16.77 7.22
N LYS A 9 4.28 -17.79 8.07
CA LYS A 9 4.15 -19.20 7.63
C LYS A 9 3.03 -19.45 6.60
N PRO A 10 1.80 -18.91 6.78
CA PRO A 10 0.68 -19.25 5.90
C PRO A 10 0.53 -18.36 4.66
N VAL A 11 1.40 -17.35 4.45
CA VAL A 11 1.23 -16.37 3.36
C VAL A 11 2.08 -16.71 2.14
N GLU A 12 1.56 -16.40 0.95
CA GLU A 12 2.27 -16.58 -0.31
C GLU A 12 3.18 -15.38 -0.60
N ASN A 13 2.74 -14.14 -0.33
CA ASN A 13 3.49 -12.92 -0.65
C ASN A 13 4.46 -12.52 0.48
N ARG A 14 5.32 -13.45 0.90
CA ARG A 14 6.18 -13.32 2.09
C ARG A 14 7.00 -12.02 2.12
N GLU A 15 7.57 -11.59 1.00
CA GLU A 15 8.41 -10.39 0.96
C GLU A 15 7.60 -9.11 1.24
N ALA A 16 6.44 -8.96 0.61
CA ALA A 16 5.55 -7.82 0.83
C ALA A 16 5.07 -7.79 2.29
N LEU A 17 4.63 -8.94 2.81
CA LEU A 17 4.16 -9.05 4.19
C LEU A 17 5.26 -8.81 5.22
N THR A 18 6.50 -9.21 4.93
CA THR A 18 7.65 -8.90 5.78
C THR A 18 7.85 -7.39 5.89
N ARG A 19 7.86 -6.68 4.76
CA ARG A 19 7.98 -5.20 4.74
C ARG A 19 6.84 -4.53 5.52
N ILE A 20 5.62 -5.04 5.38
CA ILE A 20 4.45 -4.51 6.10
C ILE A 20 4.57 -4.75 7.62
N LEU A 21 5.07 -5.90 8.05
CA LEU A 21 5.32 -6.17 9.47
C LEU A 21 6.43 -5.29 10.05
N ASP A 22 7.46 -4.99 9.27
CA ASP A 22 8.49 -4.03 9.68
C ASP A 22 7.90 -2.62 9.89
N LEU A 23 6.98 -2.21 9.02
CA LEU A 23 6.23 -0.96 9.19
C LEU A 23 5.34 -1.01 10.44
N ALA A 24 4.67 -2.12 10.72
CA ALA A 24 3.87 -2.25 11.94
C ALA A 24 4.72 -2.10 13.21
N GLU A 25 5.93 -2.69 13.24
CA GLU A 25 6.87 -2.49 14.35
C GLU A 25 7.35 -1.04 14.43
N GLN A 26 7.57 -0.38 13.30
CA GLN A 26 7.88 1.05 13.27
C GLN A 26 6.75 1.87 13.89
N ALA A 27 5.49 1.65 13.51
CA ALA A 27 4.34 2.37 14.06
C ALA A 27 4.23 2.20 15.58
N ILE A 28 4.45 0.97 16.08
CA ILE A 28 4.47 0.67 17.52
C ILE A 28 5.57 1.45 18.23
N ARG A 29 6.77 1.51 17.63
CA ARG A 29 7.95 2.16 18.21
C ARG A 29 7.87 3.68 18.20
N THR A 30 7.39 4.27 17.10
CA THR A 30 7.40 5.73 16.90
C THR A 30 6.13 6.42 17.37
N TRP A 31 5.05 5.66 17.60
CA TRP A 31 3.71 6.22 17.88
C TRP A 31 3.20 7.13 16.75
N GLU A 32 3.59 6.84 15.51
CA GLU A 32 3.18 7.59 14.32
C GLU A 32 2.41 6.68 13.36
N VAL A 33 1.57 7.28 12.54
CA VAL A 33 0.95 6.61 11.39
C VAL A 33 2.04 6.41 10.34
N VAL A 34 2.21 5.17 9.89
CA VAL A 34 3.13 4.82 8.81
C VAL A 34 2.36 4.26 7.62
N SER A 35 2.87 4.46 6.40
CA SER A 35 2.21 3.96 5.20
C SER A 35 3.10 3.04 4.39
N SER A 36 2.50 1.99 3.83
CA SER A 36 3.16 1.08 2.88
C SER A 36 3.29 1.73 1.50
N ASP A 37 3.99 1.04 0.60
CA ASP A 37 3.88 1.26 -0.84
C ASP A 37 2.60 0.65 -1.41
N PHE A 38 2.36 0.80 -2.70
CA PHE A 38 1.18 0.21 -3.36
C PHE A 38 1.29 -1.30 -3.40
N LEU A 39 0.32 -1.96 -2.77
CA LEU A 39 0.13 -3.40 -2.78
C LEU A 39 -0.82 -3.81 -3.90
N SER A 40 -0.60 -4.98 -4.46
CA SER A 40 -1.55 -5.67 -5.33
C SER A 40 -2.73 -6.23 -4.53
N PRO A 41 -3.86 -6.57 -5.19
CA PRO A 41 -5.02 -7.14 -4.51
C PRO A 41 -4.71 -8.40 -3.67
N PRO A 42 -3.91 -9.38 -4.13
CA PRO A 42 -3.55 -10.55 -3.30
C PRO A 42 -2.73 -10.17 -2.06
N GLU A 43 -1.74 -9.30 -2.21
CA GLU A 43 -0.91 -8.83 -1.08
C GLU A 43 -1.76 -8.08 -0.03
N LEU A 44 -2.71 -7.26 -0.48
CA LEU A 44 -3.61 -6.51 0.38
C LEU A 44 -4.56 -7.43 1.15
N MET A 45 -5.11 -8.44 0.48
CA MET A 45 -5.98 -9.45 1.11
C MET A 45 -5.22 -10.21 2.21
N GLU A 46 -3.99 -10.65 1.94
CA GLU A 46 -3.15 -11.33 2.93
C GLU A 46 -2.77 -10.41 4.09
N ALA A 47 -2.45 -9.15 3.80
CA ALA A 47 -2.15 -8.16 4.84
C ALA A 47 -3.37 -7.94 5.75
N GLN A 48 -4.56 -7.72 5.19
CA GLN A 48 -5.78 -7.56 5.99
C GLN A 48 -6.06 -8.76 6.88
N ALA A 49 -5.97 -9.98 6.35
CA ALA A 49 -6.16 -11.21 7.13
C ALA A 49 -5.10 -11.38 8.23
N MET A 50 -3.87 -10.93 7.99
CA MET A 50 -2.80 -10.95 8.99
C MET A 50 -3.08 -9.97 10.13
N PHE A 51 -3.46 -8.73 9.82
CA PHE A 51 -3.69 -7.69 10.83
C PHE A 51 -4.93 -7.93 11.68
N GLN A 52 -5.91 -8.70 11.20
CA GLN A 52 -7.03 -9.17 12.03
C GLN A 52 -6.60 -10.00 13.25
N LYS A 53 -5.39 -10.58 13.22
CA LYS A 53 -4.83 -11.37 14.33
C LYS A 53 -4.05 -10.51 15.33
N LEU A 54 -3.84 -9.23 15.03
CA LEU A 54 -3.06 -8.31 15.84
C LEU A 54 -4.00 -7.38 16.61
N THR A 55 -3.74 -7.18 17.90
CA THR A 55 -4.53 -6.29 18.76
C THR A 55 -3.85 -4.95 19.00
N ASP A 56 -2.52 -4.89 18.85
CA ASP A 56 -1.73 -3.71 19.21
C ASP A 56 -1.71 -2.66 18.09
N VAL A 57 -2.08 -3.05 16.88
CA VAL A 57 -2.08 -2.22 15.67
C VAL A 57 -3.33 -2.49 14.85
N HIS A 58 -3.73 -1.50 14.07
CA HIS A 58 -4.80 -1.62 13.09
C HIS A 58 -4.39 -0.90 11.81
N ILE A 59 -5.17 -1.14 10.75
CA ILE A 59 -4.88 -0.64 9.41
C ILE A 59 -6.13 -0.06 8.75
N VAL A 60 -5.89 0.87 7.82
CA VAL A 60 -6.85 1.33 6.81
C VAL A 60 -6.20 1.24 5.45
N THR A 61 -7.00 1.07 4.40
CA THR A 61 -6.50 0.91 3.02
C THR A 61 -7.10 1.98 2.11
N GLY A 62 -6.36 2.34 1.06
CA GLY A 62 -6.81 3.34 0.11
C GLY A 62 -5.92 3.43 -1.13
N GLY A 63 -6.55 3.55 -2.30
CA GLY A 63 -5.87 3.75 -3.59
C GLY A 63 -6.31 5.03 -4.32
N GLY A 64 -7.02 5.92 -3.63
CA GLY A 64 -7.40 7.25 -4.15
C GLY A 64 -8.80 7.30 -4.78
N TYR A 65 -9.39 6.15 -5.08
CA TYR A 65 -10.79 6.02 -5.51
C TYR A 65 -11.37 4.66 -5.06
N PRO A 66 -12.71 4.50 -4.99
CA PRO A 66 -13.34 3.32 -4.36
C PRO A 66 -13.00 1.97 -5.01
N GLN A 67 -12.74 1.94 -6.33
CA GLN A 67 -12.45 0.72 -7.09
C GLN A 67 -10.95 0.56 -7.40
N ALA A 68 -10.07 1.26 -6.69
CA ALA A 68 -8.63 1.12 -6.88
C ALA A 68 -8.18 -0.31 -6.55
N GLU A 69 -7.64 -1.01 -7.55
CA GLU A 69 -7.11 -2.37 -7.37
C GLU A 69 -5.85 -2.35 -6.53
N ARG A 70 -4.87 -1.50 -6.91
CA ARG A 70 -3.67 -1.29 -6.11
C ARG A 70 -3.96 -0.22 -5.06
N GLN A 71 -3.66 -0.55 -3.80
CA GLN A 71 -3.89 0.36 -2.69
C GLN A 71 -2.69 0.38 -1.77
N ARG A 72 -2.56 1.45 -0.98
CA ARG A 72 -1.61 1.55 0.11
C ARG A 72 -2.30 1.21 1.43
N LEU A 73 -1.52 0.76 2.40
CA LEU A 73 -1.95 0.60 3.79
C LEU A 73 -1.44 1.79 4.59
N ALA A 74 -2.27 2.35 5.47
CA ALA A 74 -1.79 3.07 6.63
C ALA A 74 -1.92 2.16 7.85
N ILE A 75 -0.93 2.23 8.73
CA ILE A 75 -0.78 1.38 9.92
C ILE A 75 -0.56 2.30 11.11
N ALA A 76 -1.33 2.07 12.16
CA ALA A 76 -1.17 2.79 13.42
C ALA A 76 -1.40 1.84 14.60
N ARG A 77 -0.94 2.27 15.77
CA ARG A 77 -1.30 1.60 17.02
C ARG A 77 -2.81 1.65 17.25
N ALA A 78 -3.36 0.63 17.90
CA ALA A 78 -4.79 0.53 18.21
C ALA A 78 -5.36 1.73 18.97
N GLU A 79 -4.53 2.47 19.72
CA GLU A 79 -4.97 3.63 20.50
C GLU A 79 -4.98 4.96 19.71
N LEU A 80 -4.44 4.99 18.50
CA LEU A 80 -4.41 6.18 17.66
C LEU A 80 -5.59 6.19 16.68
N PRO A 81 -6.18 7.37 16.36
CA PRO A 81 -7.14 7.45 15.28
C PRO A 81 -6.44 7.18 13.94
N LEU A 82 -7.11 6.42 13.08
CA LEU A 82 -6.62 6.08 11.75
C LEU A 82 -7.74 6.21 10.73
N GLU A 83 -7.56 7.09 9.75
CA GLU A 83 -8.52 7.40 8.72
C GLU A 83 -7.87 7.26 7.33
N SER A 84 -8.68 7.00 6.30
CA SER A 84 -8.16 6.73 4.95
C SER A 84 -7.54 7.95 4.26
N ASP A 85 -7.86 9.16 4.71
CA ASP A 85 -7.29 10.43 4.23
C ASP A 85 -5.83 10.65 4.67
N GLN A 86 -5.37 9.91 5.69
CA GLN A 86 -3.97 9.93 6.14
C GLN A 86 -3.04 9.15 5.21
N ILE A 87 -3.58 8.42 4.23
CA ILE A 87 -2.78 7.73 3.23
C ILE A 87 -2.25 8.77 2.22
N PRO A 88 -0.93 8.94 2.10
CA PRO A 88 -0.36 9.96 1.22
C PRO A 88 -0.50 9.55 -0.25
N LEU A 89 -1.51 10.08 -0.93
CA LEU A 89 -1.79 9.84 -2.33
C LEU A 89 -1.82 11.16 -3.10
N ALA A 90 -1.30 11.13 -4.32
CA ALA A 90 -1.40 12.23 -5.28
C ALA A 90 -2.03 11.68 -6.57
N LEU A 91 -3.04 12.38 -7.09
CA LEU A 91 -3.68 12.03 -8.35
C LEU A 91 -2.96 12.74 -9.50
N LEU A 92 -2.71 12.01 -10.58
CA LEU A 92 -2.17 12.54 -11.83
C LEU A 92 -3.27 12.51 -12.88
N ASP A 93 -3.58 13.69 -13.43
CA ASP A 93 -4.47 13.82 -14.59
C ASP A 93 -3.62 14.02 -15.86
N VAL A 94 -3.94 13.28 -16.91
CA VAL A 94 -3.18 13.28 -18.17
C VAL A 94 -4.13 13.61 -19.31
N ALA A 95 -3.95 14.79 -19.89
CA ALA A 95 -4.72 15.27 -21.04
C ALA A 95 -3.85 15.30 -22.30
N GLY A 96 -4.43 14.88 -23.43
CA GLY A 96 -3.75 14.85 -24.72
C GLY A 96 -4.70 14.50 -25.86
N ASN A 97 -4.26 14.69 -27.11
CA ASN A 97 -5.02 14.27 -28.28
C ASN A 97 -4.65 12.83 -28.65
N PHE A 98 -5.42 11.86 -28.11
CA PHE A 98 -5.21 10.43 -28.36
C PHE A 98 -6.09 9.88 -29.48
N LEU A 99 -6.72 10.75 -30.30
CA LEU A 99 -7.64 10.33 -31.37
C LEU A 99 -6.91 9.63 -32.54
N PHE A 100 -5.69 10.06 -32.84
CA PHE A 100 -4.90 9.55 -33.98
C PHE A 100 -3.62 8.82 -33.58
N ASP A 101 -3.22 8.96 -32.31
CA ASP A 101 -2.09 8.25 -31.71
C ASP A 101 -2.53 7.74 -30.34
N SER A 102 -3.07 6.53 -30.32
CA SER A 102 -3.66 5.97 -29.11
C SER A 102 -2.56 5.54 -28.14
N ALA A 103 -2.53 6.16 -26.97
CA ALA A 103 -1.68 5.73 -25.88
C ALA A 103 -2.29 4.53 -25.14
N THR A 104 -1.45 3.58 -24.75
CA THR A 104 -1.79 2.43 -23.92
C THR A 104 -1.34 2.66 -22.49
N HIS A 105 -1.79 1.81 -21.56
CA HIS A 105 -1.32 1.82 -20.18
C HIS A 105 0.22 1.77 -20.07
N ARG A 106 0.88 1.04 -20.99
CA ARG A 106 2.35 0.92 -21.01
C ARG A 106 3.03 2.25 -21.30
N ASP A 107 2.44 3.08 -22.15
CA ASP A 107 3.05 4.35 -22.56
C ASP A 107 3.03 5.36 -21.41
N PHE A 108 1.91 5.43 -20.69
CA PHE A 108 1.79 6.26 -19.48
C PHE A 108 2.70 5.75 -18.36
N LEU A 109 2.63 4.46 -18.05
CA LEU A 109 3.46 3.87 -17.00
C LEU A 109 4.95 4.04 -17.33
N GLY A 110 5.37 3.74 -18.55
CA GLY A 110 6.74 3.92 -19.01
C GLY A 110 7.22 5.37 -18.89
N SER A 111 6.38 6.33 -19.25
CA SER A 111 6.68 7.76 -19.12
C SER A 111 6.87 8.18 -17.66
N ILE A 112 6.00 7.70 -16.76
CA ILE A 112 6.11 7.97 -15.32
C ILE A 112 7.38 7.37 -14.75
N LEU A 113 7.67 6.09 -15.03
CA LEU A 113 8.89 5.43 -14.55
C LEU A 113 10.16 6.08 -15.12
N GLY A 114 10.10 6.60 -16.35
CA GLY A 114 11.18 7.35 -16.98
C GLY A 114 11.59 8.63 -16.24
N THR A 115 10.74 9.15 -15.33
CA THR A 115 11.08 10.27 -14.45
C THR A 115 11.91 9.88 -13.23
N GLY A 116 12.14 8.57 -13.01
CA GLY A 116 12.84 8.03 -11.84
C GLY A 116 11.92 7.58 -10.70
N ILE A 117 10.60 7.69 -10.85
CA ILE A 117 9.62 7.12 -9.92
C ILE A 117 9.66 5.59 -10.04
N VAL A 118 9.77 4.89 -8.90
CA VAL A 118 9.79 3.41 -8.88
C VAL A 118 8.37 2.83 -8.94
N ARG A 119 8.24 1.61 -9.48
CA ARG A 119 6.96 0.95 -9.77
C ARG A 119 6.03 0.85 -8.56
N ASP A 120 6.58 0.66 -7.37
CA ASP A 120 5.81 0.46 -6.13
C ASP A 120 5.18 1.76 -5.62
N LYS A 121 5.57 2.91 -6.17
CA LYS A 121 4.97 4.23 -5.88
C LYS A 121 3.81 4.57 -6.82
N VAL A 122 3.49 3.70 -7.77
CA VAL A 122 2.41 3.91 -8.75
C VAL A 122 1.31 2.85 -8.55
N GLY A 123 0.10 3.32 -8.29
CA GLY A 123 -1.12 2.53 -8.08
C GLY A 123 -1.98 2.48 -9.32
#